data_AF-A0A0S4XJP2-F1
#
_entry.id   AF-A0A0S4XJP2-F1
#
_cell.length_a   1.000
_cell.length_b   1.000
_cell.length_c   1.000
_cell.angle_alpha   90.00
_cell.angle_beta   90.00
_cell.angle_gamma   90.00
#
_symmetry.space_group_name_H-M   'P 1'
#
loop_
_entity.id
_entity.type
_entity.pdbx_description
1 polymer ?
#
loop_
_entity_poly.entity_id
_entity_poly.type
_entity_poly.pdbx_seq_one_letter_code
_entity_poly.pdbx_strand_id
1 'polypeptide(L)'
;MLGDRLLALAADPALASRNFHFTLGAAHERRELVAVCRSLVELGVLQRIAGDEESFVRSTGDAADSGDALYDVRRRVLAGLLAAVRGPSTWPAEQTPVSLDERLASLVAEHMPDSDDGLRTALRHDLARRLLDNPVVYLNTLDAELRAYFVNQRGAMATRLCDATGLVAEQRAEGLALVDEDGELTDVAMPAEGTEAHATLLVAEFLAGRSRADAQAPTTLDEITAFLADARTRYGSYWRKSAREPGAERELTTVALERLLKLQLVARMADRIQPLPALARFALGETDIRAPIRSATQSNLFE
;
A
#
# COMPACT_ATOMS: atom_id res chain seq x y z
N MET A 1 -15.86 -32.36 3.42
CA MET A 1 -16.78 -31.61 4.30
C MET A 1 -15.99 -30.59 5.12
N LEU A 2 -16.62 -29.55 5.69
CA LEU A 2 -15.93 -28.59 6.58
C LEU A 2 -15.29 -29.30 7.80
N GLY A 3 -16.00 -30.31 8.34
CA GLY A 3 -15.52 -31.16 9.43
C GLY A 3 -14.20 -31.85 9.12
N ASP A 4 -14.07 -32.51 7.97
CA ASP A 4 -12.84 -33.25 7.61
C ASP A 4 -11.60 -32.36 7.57
N ARG A 5 -11.73 -31.15 7.02
CA ARG A 5 -10.61 -30.21 6.94
C ARG A 5 -10.25 -29.63 8.30
N LEU A 6 -11.24 -29.41 9.16
CA LEU A 6 -11.02 -29.01 10.54
C LEU A 6 -10.29 -30.11 11.32
N LEU A 7 -10.72 -31.37 11.21
CA LEU A 7 -10.07 -32.51 11.85
C LEU A 7 -8.62 -32.69 11.36
N ALA A 8 -8.37 -32.50 10.06
CA ALA A 8 -7.02 -32.54 9.51
C ALA A 8 -6.11 -31.44 10.09
N LEU A 9 -6.63 -30.22 10.27
CA LEU A 9 -5.88 -29.12 10.90
C LEU A 9 -5.70 -29.32 12.41
N ALA A 10 -6.69 -29.89 13.09
CA ALA A 10 -6.61 -30.18 14.53
C ALA A 10 -5.59 -31.29 14.86
N ALA A 11 -5.27 -32.15 13.89
CA ALA A 11 -4.28 -33.21 14.01
C ALA A 11 -2.81 -32.71 13.84
N ASP A 12 -2.56 -31.41 13.78
CA ASP A 12 -1.23 -30.83 13.69
C ASP A 12 -0.32 -31.30 14.85
N PRO A 13 0.87 -31.88 14.58
CA PRO A 13 1.81 -32.29 15.61
C PRO A 13 2.18 -31.19 16.62
N ALA A 14 2.21 -29.92 16.20
CA ALA A 14 2.47 -28.79 17.08
C ALA A 14 1.36 -28.60 18.13
N LEU A 15 0.10 -28.84 17.77
CA LEU A 15 -1.03 -28.80 18.69
C LEU A 15 -1.02 -30.02 19.62
N ALA A 16 -0.74 -31.21 19.08
CA ALA A 16 -0.62 -32.43 19.86
C ALA A 16 0.49 -32.34 20.92
N SER A 17 1.62 -31.70 20.61
CA SER A 17 2.71 -31.45 21.56
C SER A 17 2.30 -30.58 22.76
N ARG A 18 1.18 -29.86 22.64
CA ARG A 18 0.56 -29.03 23.68
C ARG A 18 -0.66 -29.68 24.32
N ASN A 19 -0.87 -30.98 24.13
CA ASN A 19 -2.02 -31.75 24.60
C ASN A 19 -3.38 -31.25 24.08
N PHE A 20 -3.40 -30.57 22.93
CA PHE A 20 -4.66 -30.23 22.26
C PHE A 20 -5.12 -31.41 21.39
N HIS A 21 -6.33 -31.90 21.65
CA HIS A 21 -6.97 -32.96 20.89
C HIS A 21 -8.41 -32.56 20.60
N PHE A 22 -8.81 -32.60 19.33
CA PHE A 22 -10.16 -32.27 18.90
C PHE A 22 -10.64 -33.28 17.85
N THR A 23 -11.65 -34.08 18.20
CA THR A 23 -12.09 -35.23 17.38
C THR A 23 -13.52 -35.13 16.89
N LEU A 24 -14.29 -34.13 17.35
CA LEU A 24 -15.75 -34.03 17.21
C LEU A 24 -16.52 -35.23 17.80
N GLY A 25 -15.85 -36.12 18.54
CA GLY A 25 -16.44 -37.28 19.18
C GLY A 25 -17.26 -36.89 20.41
N ALA A 26 -16.85 -35.85 21.12
CA ALA A 26 -17.54 -35.41 22.33
C ALA A 26 -18.57 -34.31 22.05
N ALA A 27 -19.69 -34.34 22.80
CA ALA A 27 -20.77 -33.36 22.65
C ALA A 27 -20.36 -31.91 23.02
N HIS A 28 -19.26 -31.72 23.76
CA HIS A 28 -18.73 -30.38 24.03
C HIS A 28 -17.97 -29.84 22.80
N GLU A 29 -17.13 -30.64 22.15
CA GLU A 29 -16.42 -30.27 20.92
C GLU A 29 -17.39 -29.87 19.79
N ARG A 30 -18.50 -30.63 19.63
CA ARG A 30 -19.54 -30.29 18.64
C ARG A 30 -20.27 -28.98 18.97
N ARG A 31 -20.48 -28.69 20.26
CA ARG A 31 -21.06 -27.39 20.70
C ARG A 31 -20.14 -26.23 20.39
N GLU A 32 -18.83 -26.40 20.57
CA GLU A 32 -17.85 -25.39 20.21
C GLU A 32 -17.86 -25.09 18.71
N LEU A 33 -17.92 -26.12 17.86
CA LEU A 33 -18.05 -25.94 16.41
C LEU A 33 -19.36 -25.21 16.04
N VAL A 34 -20.49 -25.58 16.65
CA VAL A 34 -21.77 -24.86 16.45
C VAL A 34 -21.67 -23.40 16.88
N ALA A 35 -20.99 -23.10 17.99
CA ALA A 35 -20.78 -21.73 18.44
C ALA A 35 -20.00 -20.91 17.39
N VAL A 36 -18.94 -21.47 16.81
CA VAL A 36 -18.18 -20.83 15.71
C VAL A 36 -19.07 -20.62 14.48
N CYS A 37 -19.85 -21.63 14.08
CA CYS A 37 -20.78 -21.50 12.96
C CYS A 37 -21.82 -20.40 13.19
N ARG A 38 -22.38 -20.29 14.41
CA ARG A 38 -23.32 -19.22 14.79
C ARG A 38 -22.67 -17.84 14.71
N SER A 39 -21.46 -17.67 15.23
CA SER A 39 -20.72 -16.40 15.09
C SER A 39 -20.49 -16.04 13.62
N LEU A 40 -20.17 -17.02 12.77
CA LEU A 40 -20.03 -16.77 11.32
C LEU A 40 -21.37 -16.49 10.63
N VAL A 41 -22.49 -16.99 11.14
CA VAL A 41 -23.83 -16.61 10.68
C VAL A 41 -24.17 -15.18 11.08
N GLU A 42 -23.85 -14.78 12.32
CA GLU A 42 -24.03 -13.40 12.82
C GLU A 42 -23.19 -12.39 12.02
N LEU A 43 -21.93 -12.73 11.72
CA LEU A 43 -21.07 -11.97 10.82
C LEU A 43 -21.52 -12.03 9.35
N GLY A 44 -22.47 -12.89 9.04
CA GLY A 44 -23.02 -13.05 7.72
C GLY A 44 -22.14 -13.82 6.73
N VAL A 45 -21.07 -14.47 7.19
CA VAL A 45 -20.27 -15.35 6.34
C VAL A 45 -21.03 -16.63 6.00
N LEU A 46 -21.70 -17.22 6.97
CA LEU A 46 -22.49 -18.44 6.78
C LEU A 46 -23.98 -18.13 6.71
N GLN A 47 -24.72 -18.95 5.97
CA GLN A 47 -26.18 -18.96 5.99
C GLN A 47 -26.64 -20.40 6.15
N ARG A 48 -27.40 -20.69 7.21
CA ARG A 48 -27.97 -22.03 7.39
C ARG A 48 -29.06 -22.29 6.36
N ILE A 49 -28.90 -23.35 5.57
CA ILE A 49 -29.84 -23.76 4.51
C ILE A 49 -30.81 -24.82 5.02
N ALA A 50 -30.29 -25.82 5.73
CA ALA A 50 -31.07 -26.98 6.15
C ALA A 50 -30.47 -27.61 7.41
N GLY A 51 -31.27 -28.45 8.08
CA GLY A 51 -30.84 -29.18 9.27
C GLY A 51 -30.90 -28.37 10.57
N ASP A 52 -30.52 -29.03 11.65
CA ASP A 52 -30.62 -28.51 13.00
C ASP A 52 -29.30 -28.71 13.77
N GLU A 53 -28.79 -27.62 14.32
CA GLU A 53 -27.54 -27.58 15.07
C GLU A 53 -27.63 -28.35 16.40
N GLU A 54 -28.81 -28.37 17.03
CA GLU A 54 -28.98 -29.13 18.28
C GLU A 54 -28.93 -30.63 18.02
N SER A 55 -29.49 -31.07 16.89
CA SER A 55 -29.40 -32.44 16.43
C SER A 55 -27.94 -32.84 16.15
N PHE A 56 -27.14 -31.97 15.53
CA PHE A 56 -25.70 -32.18 15.33
C PHE A 56 -24.95 -32.35 16.66
N VAL A 57 -25.28 -31.55 17.68
CA VAL A 57 -24.64 -31.67 19.00
C VAL A 57 -24.97 -33.01 19.67
N ARG A 58 -26.22 -33.46 19.53
CA ARG A 58 -26.74 -34.68 20.19
C ARG A 58 -26.34 -35.97 19.48
N SER A 59 -25.93 -35.92 18.22
CA SER A 59 -25.49 -37.11 17.48
C SER A 59 -24.29 -37.78 18.17
N THR A 60 -24.29 -39.11 18.28
CA THR A 60 -23.22 -39.88 18.96
C THR A 60 -22.85 -41.09 18.11
N GLY A 61 -21.59 -41.20 17.70
CA GLY A 61 -21.06 -42.35 16.94
C GLY A 61 -21.66 -42.54 15.54
N ASP A 62 -21.27 -43.64 14.86
CA ASP A 62 -21.51 -44.02 13.44
C ASP A 62 -22.98 -44.03 12.93
N ALA A 63 -23.94 -43.54 13.71
CA ALA A 63 -25.29 -43.25 13.22
C ALA A 63 -25.29 -41.92 12.43
N ALA A 64 -24.75 -41.96 11.22
CA ALA A 64 -24.56 -40.82 10.30
C ALA A 64 -25.86 -40.16 9.80
N ASP A 65 -27.04 -40.58 10.28
CA ASP A 65 -28.34 -40.20 9.70
C ASP A 65 -29.19 -39.23 10.55
N SER A 66 -28.70 -38.75 11.69
CA SER A 66 -29.49 -37.83 12.51
C SER A 66 -28.70 -36.61 13.00
N GLY A 67 -28.67 -35.57 12.16
CA GLY A 67 -28.57 -34.20 12.66
C GLY A 67 -27.59 -33.26 11.98
N ASP A 68 -27.20 -33.43 10.72
CA ASP A 68 -26.29 -32.46 10.08
C ASP A 68 -26.98 -31.12 9.80
N ALA A 69 -26.25 -30.02 10.03
CA ALA A 69 -26.65 -28.67 9.63
C ALA A 69 -25.86 -28.26 8.37
N LEU A 70 -26.58 -27.90 7.31
CA LEU A 70 -26.01 -27.45 6.04
C LEU A 70 -25.93 -25.93 6.01
N TYR A 71 -24.76 -25.41 5.68
CA TYR A 71 -24.50 -23.97 5.52
C TYR A 71 -24.04 -23.63 4.11
N ASP A 72 -24.52 -22.50 3.59
CA ASP A 72 -23.91 -21.83 2.44
C ASP A 72 -22.83 -20.86 2.92
N VAL A 73 -21.82 -20.62 2.08
CA VAL A 73 -20.71 -19.70 2.36
C VAL A 73 -20.83 -18.48 1.46
N ARG A 74 -21.13 -17.32 2.05
CA ARG A 74 -21.12 -16.04 1.33
C ARG A 74 -19.68 -15.57 1.12
N ARG A 75 -19.04 -16.10 0.07
CA ARG A 75 -17.61 -15.89 -0.25
C ARG A 75 -17.19 -14.41 -0.34
N ARG A 76 -18.08 -13.52 -0.78
CA ARG A 76 -17.80 -12.08 -0.83
C ARG A 76 -17.66 -11.46 0.56
N VAL A 77 -18.49 -11.89 1.51
CA VAL A 77 -18.41 -11.46 2.90
C VAL A 77 -17.16 -12.06 3.55
N LEU A 78 -16.89 -13.35 3.28
CA LEU A 78 -15.68 -14.02 3.75
C LEU A 78 -14.40 -13.31 3.28
N ALA A 79 -14.33 -12.91 2.01
CA ALA A 79 -13.19 -12.19 1.46
C ALA A 79 -12.98 -10.79 2.07
N GLY A 80 -14.01 -10.21 2.68
CA GLY A 80 -13.94 -8.94 3.39
C GLY A 80 -13.63 -9.07 4.88
N LEU A 81 -13.55 -10.29 5.43
CA LEU A 81 -13.14 -10.48 6.82
C LEU A 81 -11.65 -10.23 6.98
N LEU A 82 -11.29 -9.52 8.04
CA LEU A 82 -9.90 -9.32 8.43
C LEU A 82 -9.27 -10.65 8.83
N ALA A 83 -8.37 -11.16 8.01
CA ALA A 83 -7.54 -12.30 8.34
C ALA A 83 -6.33 -11.82 9.16
N ALA A 84 -6.34 -12.09 10.47
CA ALA A 84 -5.17 -11.88 11.30
C ALA A 84 -4.12 -12.95 10.99
N VAL A 85 -2.84 -12.57 10.85
CA VAL A 85 -1.72 -13.53 10.70
C VAL A 85 -1.67 -14.47 11.90
N ARG A 86 -1.98 -13.95 13.09
CA ARG A 86 -2.06 -14.70 14.34
C ARG A 86 -3.45 -14.59 14.95
N GLY A 87 -4.12 -15.73 15.15
CA GLY A 87 -5.42 -15.78 15.80
C GLY A 87 -5.34 -15.31 17.27
N PRO A 88 -6.31 -14.53 17.78
CA PRO A 88 -6.29 -14.02 19.17
C PRO A 88 -6.12 -15.10 20.24
N SER A 89 -6.67 -16.29 20.01
CA SER A 89 -6.58 -17.45 20.93
C SER A 89 -5.19 -18.09 21.03
N THR A 90 -4.24 -17.69 20.19
CA THR A 90 -2.89 -18.27 20.16
C THR A 90 -1.87 -17.49 20.99
N TRP A 91 -2.29 -16.40 21.63
CA TRP A 91 -1.43 -15.58 22.49
C TRP A 91 -1.27 -16.22 23.88
N PRO A 92 -0.02 -16.40 24.37
CA PRO A 92 0.23 -16.59 25.79
C PRO A 92 -0.35 -15.43 26.60
N ALA A 93 -0.85 -15.72 27.80
CA ALA A 93 -1.47 -14.71 28.67
C ALA A 93 -0.53 -13.52 28.93
N GLU A 94 0.77 -13.78 29.02
CA GLU A 94 1.81 -12.77 29.30
C GLU A 94 2.18 -11.91 28.08
N GLN A 95 1.82 -12.35 26.87
CA GLN A 95 2.19 -11.70 25.61
C GLN A 95 0.98 -11.11 24.88
N THR A 96 -0.22 -11.28 25.43
CA THR A 96 -1.46 -10.84 24.77
C THR A 96 -1.47 -9.32 24.63
N PRO A 97 -1.69 -8.76 23.43
CA PRO A 97 -1.70 -7.32 23.22
C PRO A 97 -2.82 -6.63 24.01
N VAL A 98 -2.44 -5.67 24.85
CA VAL A 98 -3.34 -5.02 25.81
C VAL A 98 -3.94 -3.76 25.20
N SER A 99 -3.10 -2.91 24.60
CA SER A 99 -3.52 -1.63 24.02
C SER A 99 -4.13 -1.81 22.62
N LEU A 100 -4.90 -0.81 22.16
CA LEU A 100 -5.42 -0.82 20.79
C LEU A 100 -4.30 -0.87 19.76
N ASP A 101 -3.23 -0.09 19.97
CA ASP A 101 -2.09 -0.02 19.05
C ASP A 101 -1.34 -1.36 18.97
N GLU A 102 -1.12 -2.03 20.11
CA GLU A 102 -0.53 -3.38 20.13
C GLU A 102 -1.40 -4.39 19.39
N ARG A 103 -2.73 -4.31 19.54
CA ARG A 103 -3.66 -5.19 18.83
C ARG A 103 -3.62 -4.93 17.33
N LEU A 104 -3.65 -3.67 16.90
CA LEU A 104 -3.55 -3.31 15.49
C LEU A 104 -2.21 -3.77 14.90
N ALA A 105 -1.10 -3.54 15.60
CA ALA A 105 0.22 -4.03 15.20
C ALA A 105 0.24 -5.57 15.08
N SER A 106 -0.42 -6.28 16.00
CA SER A 106 -0.49 -7.75 15.96
C SER A 106 -1.26 -8.31 14.77
N LEU A 107 -2.25 -7.57 14.24
CA LEU A 107 -3.04 -8.01 13.08
C LEU A 107 -2.21 -8.02 11.80
N VAL A 108 -1.25 -7.09 11.70
CA VAL A 108 -0.39 -6.89 10.52
C VAL A 108 1.01 -7.46 10.68
N ALA A 109 1.36 -7.98 11.87
CA ALA A 109 2.65 -8.60 12.12
C ALA A 109 2.79 -9.90 11.31
N GLU A 110 3.66 -9.88 10.30
CA GLU A 110 3.96 -11.04 9.48
C GLU A 110 4.93 -12.00 10.19
N HIS A 111 4.81 -13.30 9.93
CA HIS A 111 5.77 -14.28 10.42
C HIS A 111 7.12 -14.08 9.73
N MET A 112 8.16 -13.84 10.51
CA MET A 112 9.54 -13.81 10.02
C MET A 112 10.10 -15.23 10.02
N PRO A 113 10.47 -15.79 8.85
CA PRO A 113 11.05 -17.13 8.79
C PRO A 113 12.44 -17.17 9.44
N ASP A 114 12.77 -18.27 10.10
CA ASP A 114 14.08 -18.45 10.75
C ASP A 114 15.21 -18.85 9.78
N SER A 115 14.90 -19.13 8.51
CA SER A 115 15.88 -19.53 7.50
C SER A 115 16.34 -18.34 6.66
N ASP A 116 17.61 -18.32 6.25
CA ASP A 116 18.18 -17.28 5.38
C ASP A 116 17.38 -17.10 4.08
N ASP A 117 16.90 -18.19 3.48
CA ASP A 117 16.06 -18.17 2.27
C ASP A 117 14.70 -17.53 2.53
N GLY A 118 14.10 -17.84 3.69
CA GLY A 118 12.84 -17.27 4.11
C GLY A 118 12.96 -15.78 4.45
N LEU A 119 14.02 -15.37 5.15
CA LEU A 119 14.33 -13.96 5.40
C LEU A 119 14.48 -13.17 4.11
N ARG A 120 15.28 -13.67 3.15
CA ARG A 120 15.43 -13.04 1.83
C ARG A 120 14.10 -12.93 1.08
N THR A 121 13.25 -13.95 1.20
CA THR A 121 11.91 -13.93 0.60
C THR A 121 11.02 -12.87 1.24
N ALA A 122 11.04 -12.75 2.57
CA ALA A 122 10.31 -11.74 3.31
C ALA A 122 10.78 -10.31 2.95
N LEU A 123 12.10 -10.05 2.95
CA LEU A 123 12.67 -8.75 2.55
C LEU A 123 12.26 -8.37 1.13
N ARG A 124 12.35 -9.32 0.18
CA ARG A 124 11.93 -9.11 -1.21
C ARG A 124 10.43 -8.79 -1.31
N HIS A 125 9.60 -9.47 -0.53
CA HIS A 125 8.16 -9.26 -0.52
C HIS A 125 7.80 -7.87 0.05
N ASP A 126 8.37 -7.49 1.19
CA ASP A 126 8.20 -6.16 1.79
C ASP A 126 8.62 -5.05 0.81
N LEU A 127 9.80 -5.16 0.21
CA LEU A 127 10.30 -4.17 -0.75
C LEU A 127 9.46 -4.12 -2.03
N ALA A 128 8.98 -5.26 -2.53
CA ALA A 128 8.10 -5.30 -3.71
C ALA A 128 6.78 -4.59 -3.44
N ARG A 129 6.14 -4.85 -2.28
CA ARG A 129 4.94 -4.14 -1.86
C ARG A 129 5.20 -2.64 -1.73
N ARG A 130 6.28 -2.25 -1.06
CA ARG A 130 6.63 -0.82 -0.92
C ARG A 130 6.84 -0.14 -2.27
N LEU A 131 7.45 -0.81 -3.25
CA LEU A 131 7.65 -0.26 -4.59
C LEU A 131 6.36 -0.13 -5.40
N LEU A 132 5.38 -0.98 -5.14
CA LEU A 132 4.07 -0.94 -5.81
C LEU A 132 3.11 0.03 -5.14
N ASP A 133 3.17 0.14 -3.81
CA ASP A 133 2.23 0.93 -3.01
C ASP A 133 2.71 2.38 -2.78
N ASN A 134 4.03 2.63 -2.75
CA ASN A 134 4.57 3.97 -2.52
C ASN A 134 5.11 4.59 -3.82
N PRO A 135 4.92 5.90 -4.03
CA PRO A 135 5.45 6.60 -5.21
C PRO A 135 6.98 6.49 -5.34
N VAL A 136 7.71 6.52 -4.20
CA VAL A 136 9.17 6.44 -4.17
C VAL A 136 9.62 5.65 -2.94
N VAL A 137 10.49 4.67 -3.14
CA VAL A 137 11.20 4.00 -2.02
C VAL A 137 12.56 4.65 -1.84
N TYR A 138 12.67 5.48 -0.80
CA TYR A 138 13.91 6.15 -0.43
C TYR A 138 14.83 5.24 0.40
N LEU A 139 16.14 5.30 0.13
CA LEU A 139 17.13 4.50 0.87
C LEU A 139 17.23 4.87 2.35
N ASN A 140 16.94 6.13 2.70
CA ASN A 140 17.05 6.63 4.08
C ASN A 140 15.84 6.28 4.96
N THR A 141 14.74 5.78 4.38
CA THR A 141 13.57 5.29 5.12
C THR A 141 13.62 3.79 5.40
N LEU A 142 14.59 3.08 4.80
CA LEU A 142 14.82 1.67 5.04
C LEU A 142 15.78 1.47 6.21
N ASP A 143 15.51 0.44 7.03
CA ASP A 143 16.45 0.01 8.06
C ASP A 143 17.74 -0.55 7.44
N ALA A 144 18.73 -0.83 8.30
CA ALA A 144 20.06 -1.23 7.84
C ALA A 144 20.05 -2.52 6.98
N GLU A 145 19.20 -3.48 7.33
CA GLU A 145 19.12 -4.78 6.66
C GLU A 145 18.40 -4.67 5.33
N LEU A 146 17.20 -4.07 5.32
CA LEU A 146 16.42 -3.79 4.12
C LEU A 146 17.23 -2.94 3.14
N ARG A 147 17.92 -1.91 3.62
CA ARG A 147 18.74 -1.03 2.78
C ARG A 147 19.90 -1.80 2.14
N ALA A 148 20.60 -2.64 2.89
CA ALA A 148 21.71 -3.43 2.35
C ALA A 148 21.23 -4.43 1.28
N TYR A 149 20.10 -5.09 1.52
CA TYR A 149 19.49 -5.96 0.53
C TYR A 149 19.03 -5.17 -0.71
N PHE A 150 18.32 -4.06 -0.50
CA PHE A 150 17.73 -3.27 -1.56
C PHE A 150 18.76 -2.63 -2.49
N VAL A 151 19.85 -2.07 -1.97
CA VAL A 151 20.92 -1.50 -2.81
C VAL A 151 21.46 -2.52 -3.83
N ASN A 152 21.56 -3.79 -3.43
CA ASN A 152 22.06 -4.86 -4.29
C ASN A 152 20.98 -5.44 -5.23
N GLN A 153 19.71 -5.40 -4.83
CA GLN A 153 18.62 -6.09 -5.53
C GLN A 153 17.68 -5.16 -6.31
N ARG A 154 17.74 -3.84 -6.09
CA ARG A 154 16.79 -2.87 -6.65
C ARG A 154 16.66 -2.95 -8.17
N GLY A 155 17.75 -3.22 -8.90
CA GLY A 155 17.71 -3.38 -10.35
C GLY A 155 16.93 -4.60 -10.81
N ALA A 156 17.29 -5.78 -10.29
CA ALA A 156 16.60 -7.02 -10.63
C ALA A 156 15.15 -7.06 -10.14
N MET A 157 14.85 -6.41 -9.01
CA MET A 157 13.49 -6.22 -8.53
C MET A 157 12.69 -5.30 -9.44
N ALA A 158 13.25 -4.15 -9.81
CA ALA A 158 12.63 -3.21 -10.72
C ALA A 158 12.26 -3.87 -12.05
N THR A 159 13.20 -4.56 -12.71
CA THR A 159 12.91 -5.28 -13.96
C THR A 159 11.73 -6.23 -13.82
N ARG A 160 11.72 -7.09 -12.80
CA ARG A 160 10.64 -8.06 -12.59
C ARG A 160 9.28 -7.39 -12.33
N LEU A 161 9.27 -6.27 -11.61
CA LEU A 161 8.03 -5.55 -11.32
C LEU A 161 7.54 -4.83 -12.58
N CYS A 162 8.41 -4.12 -13.30
CA CYS A 162 8.10 -3.48 -14.57
C CYS A 162 7.54 -4.48 -15.60
N ASP A 163 8.16 -5.65 -15.73
CA ASP A 163 7.68 -6.70 -16.65
C ASP A 163 6.26 -7.19 -16.29
N ALA A 164 5.90 -7.17 -15.00
CA ALA A 164 4.61 -7.65 -14.51
C ALA A 164 3.52 -6.56 -14.52
N THR A 165 3.88 -5.29 -14.38
CA THR A 165 2.93 -4.18 -14.19
C THR A 165 2.89 -3.17 -15.33
N GLY A 166 3.89 -3.14 -16.21
CA GLY A 166 4.04 -2.12 -17.24
C GLY A 166 4.61 -0.79 -16.75
N LEU A 167 4.90 -0.65 -15.44
CA LEU A 167 5.52 0.55 -14.87
C LEU A 167 6.96 0.73 -15.36
N VAL A 168 7.47 1.96 -15.32
CA VAL A 168 8.84 2.31 -15.70
C VAL A 168 9.70 2.58 -14.48
N ALA A 169 10.84 1.90 -14.38
CA ALA A 169 11.75 2.07 -13.25
C ALA A 169 12.61 3.34 -13.39
N GLU A 170 12.52 4.22 -12.40
CA GLU A 170 13.40 5.37 -12.25
C GLU A 170 14.35 5.16 -11.08
N GLN A 171 15.59 4.78 -11.38
CA GLN A 171 16.64 4.57 -10.38
C GLN A 171 17.46 5.83 -10.17
N ARG A 172 17.61 6.23 -8.90
CA ARG A 172 18.45 7.36 -8.51
C ARG A 172 19.37 7.02 -7.34
N ALA A 173 20.21 7.97 -6.94
CA ALA A 173 21.12 7.79 -5.81
C ALA A 173 20.34 7.68 -4.48
N GLU A 174 19.23 8.41 -4.37
CA GLU A 174 18.38 8.47 -3.19
C GLU A 174 17.43 7.27 -3.03
N GLY A 175 17.15 6.50 -4.08
CA GLY A 175 16.05 5.54 -4.07
C GLY A 175 15.64 5.02 -5.45
N LEU A 176 14.43 4.46 -5.51
CA LEU A 176 13.80 3.92 -6.70
C LEU A 176 12.31 4.26 -6.71
N ALA A 177 11.81 4.68 -7.87
CA ALA A 177 10.39 4.85 -8.14
C ALA A 177 9.95 3.94 -9.29
N LEU A 178 8.74 3.39 -9.22
CA LEU A 178 8.09 2.74 -10.35
C LEU A 178 7.03 3.71 -10.89
N VAL A 179 7.32 4.32 -12.03
CA VAL A 179 6.54 5.40 -12.62
C VAL A 179 5.48 4.83 -13.55
N ASP A 180 4.25 5.27 -13.37
CA ASP A 180 3.10 4.96 -14.22
C ASP A 180 3.00 6.03 -15.31
N GLU A 181 3.60 5.78 -16.47
CA GLU A 181 3.61 6.75 -17.58
C GLU A 181 2.23 6.88 -18.24
N ASP A 182 1.45 5.80 -18.25
CA ASP A 182 0.12 5.76 -18.88
C ASP A 182 -0.98 6.26 -17.93
N GLY A 183 -0.73 6.28 -16.62
CA GLY A 183 -1.66 6.78 -15.61
C GLY A 183 -2.80 5.82 -15.30
N GLU A 184 -2.63 4.52 -15.56
CA GLU A 184 -3.67 3.50 -15.38
C GLU A 184 -3.73 2.93 -13.96
N LEU A 185 -2.64 3.05 -13.20
CA LEU A 185 -2.44 2.40 -11.90
C LEU A 185 -2.34 3.40 -10.74
N THR A 186 -2.25 4.70 -11.01
CA THR A 186 -1.99 5.73 -10.00
C THR A 186 -3.20 6.65 -9.78
N ASP A 187 -3.57 6.86 -8.51
CA ASP A 187 -4.68 7.76 -8.14
C ASP A 187 -4.36 9.26 -8.36
N VAL A 188 -3.08 9.62 -8.41
CA VAL A 188 -2.59 11.00 -8.53
C VAL A 188 -1.56 11.10 -9.66
N ALA A 189 -1.94 11.73 -10.76
CA ALA A 189 -1.03 12.01 -11.87
C ALA A 189 -0.22 13.29 -11.64
N MET A 190 1.06 13.26 -12.04
CA MET A 190 1.91 14.46 -12.12
C MET A 190 2.98 14.29 -13.21
N PRO A 191 3.01 15.13 -14.26
CA PRO A 191 2.13 16.28 -14.49
C PRO A 191 0.68 15.89 -14.84
N ALA A 192 -0.24 16.84 -14.67
CA ALA A 192 -1.65 16.69 -15.05
C ALA A 192 -2.18 18.02 -15.59
N GLU A 193 -3.39 18.02 -16.15
CA GLU A 193 -4.04 19.23 -16.67
C GLU A 193 -4.83 19.99 -15.59
N GLY A 194 -5.14 21.26 -15.88
CA GLY A 194 -5.95 22.11 -15.03
C GLY A 194 -5.17 23.01 -14.09
N THR A 195 -5.91 23.84 -13.35
CA THR A 195 -5.32 24.93 -12.55
C THR A 195 -4.51 24.41 -11.38
N GLU A 196 -5.07 23.44 -10.66
CA GLU A 196 -4.48 22.82 -9.48
C GLU A 196 -3.21 22.05 -9.86
N ALA A 197 -3.23 21.35 -11.00
CA ALA A 197 -2.07 20.62 -11.50
C ALA A 197 -0.94 21.57 -11.91
N HIS A 198 -1.26 22.65 -12.62
CA HIS A 198 -0.28 23.67 -12.98
C HIS A 198 0.30 24.36 -11.73
N ALA A 199 -0.55 24.75 -10.77
CA ALA A 199 -0.09 25.32 -9.50
C ALA A 199 0.81 24.35 -8.73
N THR A 200 0.48 23.04 -8.72
CA THR A 200 1.31 21.99 -8.11
C THR A 200 2.69 21.92 -8.76
N LEU A 201 2.76 21.97 -10.09
CA LEU A 201 4.01 21.96 -10.83
C LEU A 201 4.88 23.18 -10.52
N LEU A 202 4.27 24.37 -10.46
CA LEU A 202 4.98 25.61 -10.09
C LEU A 202 5.53 25.56 -8.66
N VAL A 203 4.75 25.03 -7.70
CA VAL A 203 5.22 24.85 -6.32
C VAL A 203 6.35 23.83 -6.26
N ALA A 204 6.26 22.74 -7.02
CA ALA A 204 7.32 21.73 -7.09
C ALA A 204 8.63 22.32 -7.64
N GLU A 205 8.57 23.09 -8.73
CA GLU A 205 9.71 23.79 -9.30
C GLU A 205 10.33 24.78 -8.30
N PHE A 206 9.49 25.61 -7.65
CA PHE A 206 9.93 26.55 -6.62
C PHE A 206 10.69 25.87 -5.47
N LEU A 207 10.11 24.80 -4.92
CA LEU A 207 10.70 24.04 -3.82
C LEU A 207 11.97 23.31 -4.26
N ALA A 208 12.00 22.75 -5.46
CA ALA A 208 13.16 22.06 -6.00
C ALA A 208 14.32 23.04 -6.27
N GLY A 209 14.02 24.24 -6.77
CA GLY A 209 14.98 25.33 -6.96
C GLY A 209 15.60 25.79 -5.63
N ARG A 210 14.80 25.94 -4.58
CA ARG A 210 15.29 26.27 -3.23
C ARG A 210 16.17 25.17 -2.65
N SER A 211 15.76 23.91 -2.77
CA SER A 211 16.56 22.76 -2.30
C SER A 211 17.91 22.66 -3.01
N ARG A 212 18.00 23.03 -4.29
CA ARG A 212 19.28 23.12 -5.03
C ARG A 212 20.20 24.21 -4.46
N ALA A 213 19.65 25.33 -4.01
CA ALA A 213 20.42 26.43 -3.43
C ALA A 213 20.85 26.14 -1.98
N ASP A 214 19.94 25.56 -1.18
CA ASP A 214 20.19 25.11 0.18
C ASP A 214 19.27 23.93 0.52
N ALA A 215 19.84 22.72 0.57
CA ALA A 215 19.11 21.48 0.78
C ALA A 215 18.45 21.36 2.16
N GLN A 216 18.85 22.18 3.13
CA GLN A 216 18.32 22.17 4.49
C GLN A 216 17.43 23.37 4.79
N ALA A 217 17.25 24.31 3.87
CA ALA A 217 16.40 25.48 4.09
C ALA A 217 14.92 25.06 4.13
N PRO A 218 14.27 25.04 5.31
CA PRO A 218 12.85 24.77 5.38
C PRO A 218 12.06 25.89 4.70
N THR A 219 10.98 25.54 4.01
CA THR A 219 10.07 26.51 3.40
C THR A 219 8.74 26.51 4.16
N THR A 220 8.27 27.67 4.56
CA THR A 220 7.02 27.84 5.30
C THR A 220 5.81 27.86 4.36
N LEU A 221 4.61 27.58 4.89
CA LEU A 221 3.37 27.65 4.11
C LEU A 221 3.12 29.08 3.58
N ASP A 222 3.48 30.11 4.34
CA ASP A 222 3.29 31.50 3.95
C ASP A 222 4.20 31.89 2.77
N GLU A 223 5.44 31.38 2.72
CA GLU A 223 6.33 31.59 1.57
C GLU A 223 5.79 30.95 0.30
N ILE A 224 5.22 29.74 0.39
CA ILE A 224 4.61 29.05 -0.75
C ILE A 224 3.34 29.78 -1.22
N THR A 225 2.54 30.26 -0.25
CA THR A 225 1.33 31.04 -0.54
C THR A 225 1.69 32.36 -1.23
N ALA A 226 2.72 33.06 -0.74
CA ALA A 226 3.22 34.29 -1.35
C ALA A 226 3.77 34.04 -2.76
N PHE A 227 4.48 32.93 -2.96
CA PHE A 227 4.93 32.50 -4.30
C PHE A 227 3.74 32.29 -5.25
N LEU A 228 2.68 31.59 -4.82
CA LEU A 228 1.52 31.38 -5.68
C LEU A 228 0.74 32.68 -5.96
N ALA A 229 0.72 33.62 -5.01
CA ALA A 229 0.13 34.95 -5.23
C ALA A 229 0.89 35.72 -6.32
N ASP A 230 2.22 35.64 -6.35
CA ASP A 230 3.07 36.21 -7.41
C ASP A 230 2.89 35.45 -8.74
N ALA A 231 2.94 34.12 -8.71
CA ALA A 231 2.76 33.27 -9.87
C ALA A 231 1.41 33.51 -10.57
N ARG A 232 0.35 33.82 -9.81
CA ARG A 232 -0.96 34.22 -10.35
C ARG A 232 -0.87 35.44 -11.27
N THR A 233 0.02 36.39 -11.00
CA THR A 233 0.20 37.58 -11.86
C THR A 233 0.74 37.21 -13.23
N ARG A 234 1.61 36.17 -13.28
CA ARG A 234 2.28 35.71 -14.50
C ARG A 234 1.47 34.65 -15.26
N TYR A 235 0.84 33.73 -14.55
CA TYR A 235 0.21 32.53 -15.12
C TYR A 235 -1.31 32.48 -14.94
N GLY A 236 -1.91 33.44 -14.23
CA GLY A 236 -3.34 33.41 -13.89
C GLY A 236 -4.28 33.43 -15.08
N SER A 237 -3.83 33.88 -16.26
CA SER A 237 -4.60 33.79 -17.51
C SER A 237 -4.97 32.35 -17.89
N TYR A 238 -4.13 31.37 -17.51
CA TYR A 238 -4.33 29.94 -17.74
C TYR A 238 -5.15 29.25 -16.65
N TRP A 239 -5.50 29.95 -15.57
CA TRP A 239 -6.17 29.37 -14.41
C TRP A 239 -7.68 29.59 -14.46
N ARG A 240 -8.47 28.75 -13.80
CA ARG A 240 -9.93 28.93 -13.63
C ARG A 240 -10.22 30.26 -12.93
N LYS A 241 -11.38 30.88 -13.22
CA LYS A 241 -11.73 32.22 -12.69
C LYS A 241 -11.63 32.30 -11.15
N SER A 242 -12.13 31.31 -10.42
CA SER A 242 -12.08 31.27 -8.95
C SER A 242 -10.66 31.27 -8.38
N ALA A 243 -9.71 30.64 -9.09
CA ALA A 243 -8.31 30.61 -8.69
C ALA A 243 -7.56 31.94 -8.95
N ARG A 244 -8.21 32.89 -9.64
CA ARG A 244 -7.67 34.23 -9.88
C ARG A 244 -8.10 35.23 -8.81
N GLU A 245 -9.10 34.90 -7.99
CA GLU A 245 -9.60 35.81 -6.95
C GLU A 245 -8.55 36.00 -5.84
N PRO A 246 -8.42 37.20 -5.24
CA PRO A 246 -7.54 37.41 -4.09
C PRO A 246 -7.88 36.45 -2.93
N GLY A 247 -6.87 35.78 -2.38
CA GLY A 247 -7.04 34.80 -1.31
C GLY A 247 -7.12 33.34 -1.79
N ALA A 248 -7.37 33.10 -3.09
CA ALA A 248 -7.42 31.76 -3.66
C ALA A 248 -6.07 31.03 -3.61
N GLU A 249 -4.96 31.76 -3.51
CA GLU A 249 -3.62 31.21 -3.33
C GLU A 249 -3.50 30.28 -2.12
N ARG A 250 -4.29 30.48 -1.05
CA ARG A 250 -4.27 29.62 0.14
C ARG A 250 -4.87 28.24 -0.15
N GLU A 251 -5.99 28.20 -0.86
CA GLU A 251 -6.61 26.94 -1.29
C GLU A 251 -5.69 26.20 -2.26
N LEU A 252 -5.12 26.91 -3.25
CA LEU A 252 -4.17 26.33 -4.20
C LEU A 252 -2.92 25.78 -3.50
N THR A 253 -2.41 26.48 -2.47
CA THR A 253 -1.28 26.01 -1.66
C THR A 253 -1.60 24.69 -0.98
N THR A 254 -2.76 24.60 -0.32
CA THR A 254 -3.21 23.36 0.34
C THR A 254 -3.32 22.22 -0.66
N VAL A 255 -4.00 22.43 -1.79
CA VAL A 255 -4.17 21.40 -2.82
C VAL A 255 -2.84 20.96 -3.43
N ALA A 256 -1.94 21.90 -3.72
CA ALA A 256 -0.61 21.60 -4.24
C ALA A 256 0.19 20.76 -3.24
N LEU A 257 0.23 21.16 -1.97
CA LEU A 257 0.95 20.44 -0.93
C LEU A 257 0.37 19.05 -0.66
N GLU A 258 -0.96 18.91 -0.64
CA GLU A 258 -1.60 17.59 -0.50
C GLU A 258 -1.18 16.64 -1.61
N ARG A 259 -1.11 17.11 -2.86
CA ARG A 259 -0.64 16.30 -4.00
C ARG A 259 0.83 15.93 -3.86
N LEU A 260 1.71 16.90 -3.53
CA LEU A 260 3.13 16.63 -3.35
C LEU A 260 3.42 15.68 -2.17
N LEU A 261 2.63 15.75 -1.11
CA LEU A 261 2.69 14.82 0.02
C LEU A 261 2.26 13.41 -0.40
N LYS A 262 1.14 13.28 -1.13
CA LYS A 262 0.66 11.99 -1.67
C LYS A 262 1.69 11.34 -2.58
N LEU A 263 2.42 12.14 -3.35
CA LEU A 263 3.49 11.69 -4.25
C LEU A 263 4.85 11.48 -3.54
N GLN A 264 4.92 11.67 -2.22
CA GLN A 264 6.16 11.59 -1.43
C GLN A 264 7.30 12.45 -2.00
N LEU A 265 6.96 13.63 -2.54
CA LEU A 265 7.91 14.60 -3.04
C LEU A 265 8.28 15.67 -2.01
N VAL A 266 7.45 15.82 -0.97
CA VAL A 266 7.72 16.68 0.18
C VAL A 266 7.33 15.96 1.46
N ALA A 267 7.88 16.40 2.58
CA ALA A 267 7.47 16.03 3.93
C ALA A 267 7.02 17.27 4.70
N ARG A 268 6.05 17.10 5.60
CA ARG A 268 5.59 18.17 6.50
C ARG A 268 6.24 18.02 7.87
N MET A 269 7.01 19.01 8.29
CA MET A 269 7.61 19.10 9.62
C MET A 269 7.01 20.30 10.35
N ALA A 270 6.00 20.06 11.19
CA ALA A 270 5.22 21.10 11.85
C ALA A 270 4.65 22.14 10.86
N ASP A 271 5.18 23.36 10.87
CA ASP A 271 4.82 24.51 10.03
C ASP A 271 5.69 24.65 8.77
N ARG A 272 6.60 23.70 8.54
CA ARG A 272 7.57 23.72 7.44
C ARG A 272 7.34 22.57 6.47
N ILE A 273 7.63 22.85 5.21
CA ILE A 273 7.64 21.90 4.11
C ILE A 273 9.10 21.63 3.76
N GLN A 274 9.47 20.35 3.83
CA GLN A 274 10.79 19.86 3.46
C GLN A 274 10.70 19.16 2.10
N PRO A 275 11.38 19.66 1.07
CA PRO A 275 11.56 18.94 -0.19
C PRO A 275 12.25 17.58 0.03
N LEU A 276 11.71 16.52 -0.58
CA LEU A 276 12.37 15.21 -0.63
C LEU A 276 13.20 15.10 -1.91
N PRO A 277 14.25 14.26 -1.94
CA PRO A 277 15.20 14.21 -3.05
C PRO A 277 14.57 14.00 -4.44
N ALA A 278 13.50 13.20 -4.55
CA ALA A 278 12.86 12.94 -5.84
C ALA A 278 12.23 14.21 -6.46
N LEU A 279 11.90 15.23 -5.65
CA LEU A 279 11.40 16.52 -6.13
C LEU A 279 12.40 17.23 -7.06
N ALA A 280 13.70 16.92 -6.95
CA ALA A 280 14.75 17.50 -7.78
C ALA A 280 14.52 17.29 -9.29
N ARG A 281 13.69 16.33 -9.70
CA ARG A 281 13.27 16.15 -11.11
C ARG A 281 12.53 17.37 -11.68
N PHE A 282 11.90 18.16 -10.83
CA PHE A 282 11.16 19.37 -11.20
C PHE A 282 12.01 20.63 -11.13
N ALA A 283 13.28 20.53 -10.73
CA ALA A 283 14.20 21.65 -10.83
C ALA A 283 14.64 21.80 -12.30
N LEU A 284 13.78 22.39 -13.11
CA LEU A 284 14.05 22.65 -14.52
C LEU A 284 15.35 23.48 -14.65
N GLY A 285 16.20 23.08 -15.60
CA GLY A 285 17.32 23.88 -16.04
C GLY A 285 16.89 24.92 -17.06
N GLU A 286 17.86 25.57 -17.72
CA GLU A 286 17.55 26.38 -18.89
C GLU A 286 16.94 25.48 -19.99
N THR A 287 15.85 25.95 -20.61
CA THR A 287 15.18 25.23 -21.70
C THR A 287 16.13 25.12 -22.89
N ASP A 288 16.63 23.91 -23.14
CA ASP A 288 17.39 23.61 -24.35
C ASP A 288 16.42 23.26 -25.49
N ILE A 289 16.16 24.23 -26.37
CA ILE A 289 15.34 24.01 -27.56
C ILE A 289 16.19 23.20 -28.56
N ARG A 290 16.04 21.88 -28.51
CA ARG A 290 16.64 21.00 -29.53
C ARG A 290 16.03 21.33 -30.89
N ALA A 291 16.85 21.87 -31.79
CA ALA A 291 16.45 22.10 -33.16
C ALA A 291 15.96 20.79 -33.79
N PRO A 292 14.88 20.80 -34.58
CA PRO A 292 14.39 19.61 -35.24
C PRO A 292 15.52 19.02 -36.10
N ILE A 293 15.77 17.72 -35.93
CA ILE A 293 16.67 16.97 -36.79
C ILE A 293 16.12 17.15 -38.21
N ARG A 294 16.82 17.94 -39.04
CA ARG A 294 16.54 18.02 -40.46
C ARG A 294 16.77 16.62 -41.00
N SER A 295 15.69 15.90 -41.30
CA SER A 295 15.77 14.68 -42.09
C SER A 295 16.51 15.03 -43.37
N ALA A 296 17.63 14.34 -43.60
CA ALA A 296 18.40 14.48 -44.83
C ALA A 296 17.43 14.27 -45.99
N THR A 297 17.34 15.27 -46.86
CA THR A 297 16.55 15.26 -48.08
C THR A 297 16.88 13.97 -48.82
N GLN A 298 15.91 13.05 -48.90
CA GLN A 298 16.03 11.89 -49.79
C GLN A 298 16.27 12.46 -51.18
N SER A 299 17.49 12.24 -51.67
CA SER A 299 17.87 12.56 -53.03
C SER A 299 17.00 11.69 -53.92
N ASN A 300 16.15 12.32 -54.73
CA ASN A 300 15.34 11.65 -55.74
C ASN A 300 16.24 10.74 -56.57
N LEU A 301 16.01 9.44 -56.48
CA LEU A 301 16.70 8.43 -57.26
C LEU A 301 15.65 7.55 -57.92
N PHE A 302 14.86 8.17 -58.81
CA PHE A 302 14.17 7.52 -59.91
C PHE A 302 14.09 8.54 -61.06
N GLU A 303 14.96 8.33 -62.06
CA GLU A 303 14.62 8.52 -63.47
C GLU A 303 13.44 7.60 -63.86
#